data_AF-A0A0S7EU45-F1
#
_entry.id   AF-A0A0S7EU45-F1
#
_cell.length_a   1.000
_cell.length_b   1.000
_cell.length_c   1.000
_cell.angle_alpha   90.00
_cell.angle_beta   90.00
_cell.angle_gamma   90.00
#
_symmetry.space_group_name_H-M   'P 1'
#
loop_
_entity.id
_entity.type
_entity.pdbx_description
1 polymer ?
#
loop_
_entity_poly.entity_id
_entity_poly.type
_entity_poly.pdbx_seq_one_letter_code
_entity_poly.pdbx_strand_id
1 'polypeptide(L)'
;RGQRLSCVYTDHSVYVWDVADVKNAWRLHSALYHSSCVWNIQVYPELQDPSHASLPPSSFLTCSSDNTIRLWHSDAPIRQRNQYSQELLKILYVGEDVQRPP
;
A
#
# COMPACT_ATOMS: atom_id res chain seq x y z
N ARG A 1 -22.65 18.33 -8.67
CA ARG A 1 -21.21 18.28 -9.06
C ARG A 1 -20.46 17.66 -7.89
N GLY A 2 -19.65 16.62 -8.10
CA GLY A 2 -18.86 16.02 -7.01
C GLY A 2 -17.79 17.00 -6.53
N GLN A 3 -17.69 17.21 -5.22
CA GLN A 3 -16.60 17.99 -4.61
C GLN A 3 -15.57 17.01 -4.08
N ARG A 4 -14.32 17.13 -4.57
CA ARG A 4 -13.23 16.25 -4.19
C ARG A 4 -12.07 17.04 -3.63
N LEU A 5 -11.46 16.53 -2.57
CA LEU A 5 -10.20 17.03 -2.02
C LEU A 5 -9.10 16.01 -2.29
N SER A 6 -8.00 16.45 -2.89
CA SER A 6 -6.80 15.63 -3.09
C SER A 6 -5.65 16.21 -2.28
N CYS A 7 -5.00 15.38 -1.47
CA CYS A 7 -3.86 15.76 -0.64
C CYS A 7 -2.66 14.89 -1.03
N VAL A 8 -1.49 15.53 -1.16
CA VAL A 8 -0.20 14.87 -1.35
C VAL A 8 0.67 15.19 -0.15
N TYR A 9 1.23 14.17 0.48
CA TYR A 9 2.03 14.29 1.69
C TYR A 9 3.53 14.22 1.39
N THR A 10 4.36 14.54 2.39
CA THR A 10 5.83 14.53 2.27
C THR A 10 6.40 13.12 2.06
N ASP A 11 5.69 12.08 2.49
CA ASP A 11 6.00 10.68 2.20
C ASP A 11 5.51 10.24 0.81
N HIS A 12 5.12 11.19 -0.05
CA HIS A 12 4.60 10.98 -1.40
C HIS A 12 3.31 10.14 -1.45
N SER A 13 2.65 9.92 -0.32
CA SER A 13 1.32 9.33 -0.32
C SER A 13 0.28 10.32 -0.86
N VAL A 14 -0.75 9.78 -1.50
CA VAL A 14 -1.84 10.56 -2.09
C VAL A 14 -3.16 10.07 -1.51
N TYR A 15 -4.00 11.00 -1.07
CA TYR A 15 -5.33 10.71 -0.56
C TYR A 15 -6.36 11.56 -1.30
N VAL A 16 -7.47 10.93 -1.69
CA VAL A 16 -8.60 11.57 -2.36
C VAL A 16 -9.86 11.32 -1.56
N TRP A 17 -10.59 12.38 -1.25
CA TRP A 17 -11.80 12.37 -0.44
C TRP A 17 -12.98 12.94 -1.22
N ASP A 18 -14.17 12.40 -1.00
CA ASP A 18 -15.42 13.06 -1.32
C ASP A 18 -15.75 13.99 -0.15
N VAL A 19 -15.91 15.27 -0.48
CA VAL A 19 -16.18 16.33 0.50
C VAL A 19 -17.46 17.08 0.12
N ALA A 20 -18.38 16.43 -0.60
CA ALA A 20 -19.68 17.02 -0.91
C ALA A 20 -20.45 17.43 0.35
N ASP A 21 -20.30 16.66 1.43
CA ASP A 21 -20.66 17.03 2.80
C ASP A 21 -19.42 16.94 3.69
N VAL A 22 -18.88 18.09 4.10
CA VAL A 22 -17.68 18.17 4.94
C VAL A 22 -17.89 17.50 6.30
N LYS A 23 -19.13 17.41 6.80
CA LYS A 23 -19.44 16.70 8.06
C LYS A 23 -19.36 15.18 7.90
N ASN A 24 -19.51 14.67 6.68
CA ASN A 24 -19.53 13.26 6.33
C ASN A 24 -18.53 12.95 5.20
N ALA A 25 -17.36 13.57 5.26
CA ALA A 25 -16.31 13.33 4.27
C ALA A 25 -15.84 11.87 4.33
N TRP A 26 -15.70 11.24 3.17
CA TRP A 26 -15.25 9.84 3.10
C TRP A 26 -14.17 9.67 2.03
N ARG A 27 -13.28 8.72 2.26
CA ARG A 27 -12.12 8.52 1.39
C ARG A 27 -12.50 7.74 0.13
N LEU A 28 -12.29 8.36 -1.02
CA LEU A 28 -12.48 7.74 -2.34
C LEU A 28 -11.32 6.82 -2.71
N HIS A 29 -10.10 7.31 -2.52
CA HIS A 29 -8.89 6.64 -2.96
C HIS A 29 -7.71 7.02 -2.08
N SER A 30 -6.75 6.12 -1.99
CA SER A 30 -5.46 6.39 -1.39
C SER A 30 -4.39 5.48 -1.96
N ALA A 31 -3.26 6.10 -2.28
CA ALA A 31 -2.09 5.44 -2.83
C ALA A 31 -0.90 5.74 -1.94
N LEU A 32 -0.29 4.66 -1.44
CA LEU A 32 0.87 4.72 -0.54
C LEU A 32 2.09 4.25 -1.34
N TYR A 33 2.53 5.05 -2.29
CA TYR A 33 3.73 4.75 -3.07
C TYR A 33 5.00 4.92 -2.24
N HIS A 34 6.12 4.48 -2.80
CA HIS A 34 7.42 4.74 -2.20
C HIS A 34 7.78 6.22 -2.29
N SER A 35 8.42 6.76 -1.26
CA SER A 35 8.85 8.17 -1.21
C SER A 35 10.27 8.41 -1.76
N SER A 36 10.91 7.34 -2.25
CA SER A 36 12.26 7.37 -2.82
C SER A 36 12.46 6.23 -3.85
N CYS A 37 13.64 6.17 -4.47
CA CYS A 37 13.97 5.23 -5.53
C CYS A 37 13.65 3.77 -5.15
N VAL A 38 12.99 3.04 -6.06
CA VAL A 38 12.76 1.60 -5.95
C VAL A 38 13.92 0.87 -6.62
N TRP A 39 14.59 -0.02 -5.88
CA TRP A 39 15.79 -0.72 -6.35
C TRP A 39 15.51 -2.15 -6.78
N ASN A 40 14.42 -2.74 -6.29
CA ASN A 40 14.11 -4.13 -6.57
C ASN A 40 12.60 -4.37 -6.60
N ILE A 41 12.20 -5.32 -7.43
CA ILE A 41 10.86 -5.89 -7.51
C ILE A 41 10.98 -7.41 -7.56
N GLN A 42 10.20 -8.11 -6.73
CA GLN A 42 10.16 -9.56 -6.71
C GLN A 42 8.70 -10.03 -6.78
N VAL A 43 8.36 -10.74 -7.86
CA VAL A 43 7.04 -11.34 -8.02
C VAL A 43 6.99 -12.64 -7.21
N TYR A 44 5.89 -12.85 -6.48
CA TYR A 44 5.66 -14.09 -5.76
C TYR A 44 5.36 -15.22 -6.77
N PRO A 45 6.02 -16.40 -6.64
CA PRO A 45 5.86 -17.46 -7.62
C PRO A 45 4.44 -18.02 -7.63
N GLU A 46 3.97 -18.42 -8.81
CA GLU A 46 2.78 -19.24 -8.94
C GLU A 46 3.12 -20.67 -8.51
N LEU A 47 2.49 -21.13 -7.43
CA LEU A 47 2.66 -22.49 -6.94
C LEU A 47 1.65 -23.42 -7.63
N GLN A 48 2.10 -24.61 -8.00
CA GLN A 48 1.23 -25.64 -8.61
C GLN A 48 0.11 -26.07 -7.66
N ASP A 49 0.40 -26.11 -6.36
CA ASP A 49 -0.59 -26.37 -5.31
C ASP A 49 -0.82 -25.09 -4.48
N PRO A 50 -2.00 -24.45 -4.60
CA PRO A 50 -2.34 -23.25 -3.84
C PRO A 50 -2.36 -23.45 -2.32
N SER A 51 -2.49 -24.68 -1.82
CA SER A 51 -2.51 -24.95 -0.38
C SER A 51 -1.17 -24.66 0.31
N HIS A 52 -0.08 -24.66 -0.46
CA HIS A 52 1.26 -24.28 0.01
C HIS A 52 1.55 -22.78 -0.13
N ALA A 53 0.63 -21.99 -0.71
CA ALA A 53 0.86 -20.57 -0.92
C ALA A 53 0.75 -19.78 0.39
N SER A 54 1.79 -19.00 0.69
CA SER A 54 1.80 -18.06 1.82
C SER A 54 1.21 -16.70 1.47
N LEU A 55 1.12 -16.38 0.17
CA LEU A 55 0.61 -15.12 -0.34
C LEU A 55 -0.43 -15.37 -1.45
N PRO A 56 -1.39 -14.46 -1.66
CA PRO A 56 -2.32 -14.53 -2.79
C PRO A 56 -1.57 -14.55 -4.13
N PRO A 57 -2.16 -15.17 -5.18
CA PRO A 57 -1.68 -15.00 -6.55
C PRO A 57 -1.54 -13.52 -6.93
N SER A 58 -0.66 -13.20 -7.87
CA SER A 58 -0.38 -11.81 -8.28
C SER A 58 0.14 -10.92 -7.13
N SER A 59 0.74 -11.50 -6.09
CA SER A 59 1.47 -10.75 -5.08
C SER A 59 2.88 -10.43 -5.56
N PHE A 60 3.38 -9.26 -5.19
CA PHE A 60 4.78 -8.88 -5.45
C PHE A 60 5.31 -7.96 -4.37
N LEU A 61 6.62 -7.92 -4.22
CA LEU A 61 7.31 -7.07 -3.26
C LEU A 61 8.13 -6.02 -3.99
N THR A 62 8.22 -4.84 -3.41
CA THR A 62 9.15 -3.78 -3.84
C THR A 62 10.04 -3.35 -2.67
N CYS A 63 11.30 -3.00 -2.96
CA CYS A 63 12.26 -2.49 -1.98
C CYS A 63 12.76 -1.12 -2.43
N SER A 64 12.81 -0.14 -1.52
CA SER A 64 13.12 1.26 -1.84
C SER A 64 14.11 1.89 -0.86
N SER A 65 14.75 2.97 -1.31
CA SER A 65 15.54 3.89 -0.48
C SER A 65 14.71 4.65 0.56
N ASP A 66 13.38 4.54 0.56
CA ASP A 66 12.53 5.12 1.60
C ASP A 66 12.50 4.28 2.90
N ASN A 67 13.44 3.37 3.05
CA ASN A 67 13.55 2.46 4.19
C ASN A 67 12.33 1.54 4.32
N THR A 68 11.65 1.21 3.22
CA THR A 68 10.54 0.25 3.24
C THR A 68 10.66 -0.86 2.20
N ILE A 69 10.18 -2.04 2.60
CA ILE A 69 9.78 -3.13 1.72
C ILE A 69 8.26 -3.19 1.74
N ARG A 70 7.63 -3.19 0.58
CA ARG A 70 6.16 -3.17 0.45
C ARG A 70 5.67 -4.43 -0.24
N LEU A 71 4.64 -5.05 0.32
CA LEU A 71 3.95 -6.19 -0.26
C LEU A 71 2.66 -5.69 -0.92
N TRP A 72 2.55 -5.94 -2.22
CA TRP A 72 1.45 -5.54 -3.08
C TRP A 72 0.68 -6.74 -3.57
N HIS A 73 -0.57 -6.49 -3.98
CA HIS A 73 -1.44 -7.46 -4.62
C HIS A 73 -2.36 -6.75 -5.62
N SER A 74 -2.20 -7.05 -6.91
CA SER A 74 -2.89 -6.35 -7.99
C SER A 74 -4.39 -6.62 -8.05
N ASP A 75 -4.84 -7.79 -7.55
CA ASP A 75 -6.21 -8.27 -7.66
C ASP A 75 -6.89 -8.42 -6.29
N ALA A 76 -6.58 -7.50 -5.37
CA ALA A 76 -7.03 -7.61 -3.98
C ALA A 76 -8.57 -7.70 -3.85
N PRO A 77 -9.12 -8.84 -3.37
CA PRO A 77 -10.54 -8.94 -3.10
C PRO A 77 -10.91 -7.95 -1.99
N ILE A 78 -12.12 -7.39 -2.07
CA ILE A 78 -12.63 -6.32 -1.19
C ILE A 78 -12.43 -6.62 0.31
N ARG A 79 -12.36 -7.91 0.70
CA ARG A 79 -12.20 -8.38 2.10
C ARG A 79 -10.77 -8.32 2.66
N GLN A 80 -9.73 -8.18 1.83
CA GLN A 80 -8.32 -8.11 2.27
C GLN A 80 -7.74 -6.71 2.00
N ARG A 81 -8.57 -5.67 2.11
CA ARG A 81 -8.13 -4.30 1.90
C ARG A 81 -7.48 -3.74 3.14
N ASN A 82 -6.25 -3.26 2.97
CA ASN A 82 -5.67 -2.33 3.91
C ASN A 82 -6.62 -1.12 4.04
N GLN A 83 -6.88 -0.69 5.28
CA GLN A 83 -7.72 0.46 5.57
C GLN A 83 -7.22 1.75 4.94
N TYR A 84 -6.03 1.78 4.31
CA TYR A 84 -5.38 2.92 3.70
C TYR A 84 -5.00 2.73 2.23
N SER A 85 -5.10 1.54 1.65
CA SER A 85 -4.85 1.36 0.21
C SER A 85 -5.44 0.04 -0.28
N GLN A 86 -5.89 0.01 -1.53
CA GLN A 86 -6.54 -1.18 -2.09
C GLN A 86 -5.53 -2.23 -2.54
N GLU A 87 -4.34 -1.81 -2.96
CA GLU A 87 -3.35 -2.67 -3.62
C GLU A 87 -2.17 -3.02 -2.71
N LEU A 88 -2.01 -2.30 -1.58
CA LEU A 88 -0.91 -2.50 -0.64
C LEU A 88 -1.35 -3.34 0.55
N LEU A 89 -0.81 -4.55 0.68
CA LEU A 89 -1.13 -5.47 1.77
C LEU A 89 -0.32 -5.14 3.04
N LYS A 90 0.98 -4.85 2.91
CA LYS A 90 1.86 -4.66 4.07
C LYS A 90 3.05 -3.75 3.76
N ILE A 91 3.48 -3.00 4.76
CA ILE A 91 4.74 -2.24 4.76
C ILE A 91 5.64 -2.82 5.84
N LEU A 92 6.88 -3.13 5.50
CA LEU A 92 7.95 -3.48 6.42
C LEU A 92 8.96 -2.34 6.39
N TYR A 93 9.24 -1.75 7.54
CA TYR A 93 10.27 -0.74 7.68
C TYR A 93 11.63 -1.41 7.92
N VAL A 94 12.67 -0.94 7.26
CA VAL A 94 14.03 -1.51 7.30
C VAL A 94 15.05 -0.40 7.58
N GLY A 95 16.01 -0.66 8.48
CA GLY A 95 17.03 0.32 8.88
C GLY A 95 17.33 0.30 10.38
N GLU A 96 18.29 1.11 10.80
CA GLU A 96 18.83 1.09 12.18
C GLU A 96 17.82 1.58 13.25
N ASP A 97 16.79 2.33 12.86
CA ASP A 97 15.74 2.83 13.78
C ASP A 97 14.59 1.83 14.05
N VAL A 98 14.66 0.60 13.54
CA VAL A 98 13.61 -0.41 13.75
C VAL A 98 13.66 -1.04 15.16
N GLN A 99 14.72 -0.79 15.94
CA GLN A 99 14.88 -1.26 17.32
C GLN A 99 14.93 -0.13 18.35
N ARG A 100 13.83 0.61 18.53
CA ARG A 100 13.56 1.29 19.81
C ARG A 100 12.09 1.12 20.18
N PRO A 101 11.72 0.12 21.00
CA PRO A 101 10.50 0.27 21.77
C PRO A 101 10.65 1.48 22.72
N PRO A 102 9.57 2.20 23.05
CA PRO A 102 9.59 3.25 24.06
C PRO A 102 10.04 2.74 25.43
#